data_AF-A0A177JNY0-F1
#
_entry.id   AF-A0A177JNY0-F1
#
_cell.length_a   1.000
_cell.length_b   1.000
_cell.length_c   1.000
_cell.angle_alpha   90.00
_cell.angle_beta   90.00
_cell.angle_gamma   90.00
#
_symmetry.space_group_name_H-M   'P 1'
#
loop_
_entity.id
_entity.type
_entity.pdbx_description
1 polymer ?
#
loop_
_entity_poly.entity_id
_entity_poly.type
_entity_poly.pdbx_seq_one_letter_code
_entity_poly.pdbx_strand_id
1 'polypeptide(L)'
;MKFTSKLGRMMSDRRARQLVGFAGALALISIAQPALADGTAIESGLTTIKTWMTTIASVVGIIAVMAVGYAKLTGRMDWGRAVTVLIGIGIIFSAATIVGWMGGSGS
;
A
#
# COMPACT_ATOMS: atom_id res chain seq x y z
N MET A 1 42.23 -46.44 12.78
CA MET A 1 41.01 -46.68 11.97
C MET A 1 39.94 -45.66 12.34
N LYS A 2 39.56 -44.76 11.43
CA LYS A 2 38.33 -43.93 11.48
C LYS A 2 38.25 -43.14 10.16
N PHE A 3 37.65 -43.72 9.13
CA PHE A 3 36.26 -43.48 8.69
C PHE A 3 35.94 -42.00 8.40
N THR A 4 35.94 -41.69 7.10
CA THR A 4 34.85 -41.03 6.36
C THR A 4 34.16 -39.84 7.00
N SER A 5 34.26 -38.69 6.32
CA SER A 5 33.12 -37.78 6.09
C SER A 5 33.45 -36.67 5.08
N LYS A 6 34.17 -36.97 4.00
CA LYS A 6 34.41 -36.01 2.89
C LYS A 6 33.32 -36.07 1.81
N LEU A 7 32.08 -36.40 2.20
CA LEU A 7 30.92 -36.45 1.29
C LEU A 7 29.80 -35.48 1.69
N GLY A 8 29.82 -34.93 2.91
CA GLY A 8 28.79 -33.99 3.39
C GLY A 8 28.95 -32.54 2.89
N ARG A 9 30.08 -32.21 2.25
CA ARG A 9 30.44 -30.82 1.94
C ARG A 9 29.87 -30.28 0.63
N MET A 10 29.30 -31.13 -0.23
CA MET A 10 28.68 -30.68 -1.49
C MET A 10 27.20 -30.28 -1.36
N MET A 11 26.46 -30.81 -0.38
CA MET A 11 25.05 -30.44 -0.18
C MET A 11 24.86 -29.17 0.67
N SER A 12 25.85 -28.78 1.48
CA SER A 12 25.80 -27.52 2.22
C SER A 12 25.88 -26.31 1.31
N ASP A 13 26.56 -26.41 0.16
CA ASP A 13 26.82 -25.26 -0.72
C ASP A 13 25.59 -24.79 -1.48
N ARG A 14 24.62 -25.68 -1.76
CA ARG A 14 23.34 -25.31 -2.40
C ARG A 14 22.41 -24.64 -1.40
N ARG A 15 22.31 -25.19 -0.18
CA ARG A 15 21.51 -24.60 0.90
C ARG A 15 22.10 -23.29 1.40
N ALA A 16 23.44 -23.20 1.52
CA ALA A 16 24.12 -21.97 1.88
C ALA A 16 23.96 -20.89 0.80
N ARG A 17 24.07 -21.23 -0.50
CA ARG A 17 23.77 -20.28 -1.57
C ARG A 17 22.30 -19.85 -1.60
N GLN A 18 21.37 -20.75 -1.33
CA GLN A 18 19.95 -20.41 -1.21
C GLN A 18 19.69 -19.49 -0.01
N LEU A 19 20.33 -19.74 1.15
CA LEU A 19 20.19 -18.90 2.33
C LEU A 19 20.88 -17.53 2.15
N VAL A 20 22.04 -17.47 1.51
CA VAL A 20 22.71 -16.20 1.18
C VAL A 20 21.91 -15.42 0.13
N GLY A 21 21.30 -16.10 -0.84
CA GLY A 21 20.40 -15.48 -1.82
C GLY A 21 19.10 -14.98 -1.18
N PHE A 22 18.52 -15.73 -0.25
CA PHE A 22 17.33 -15.32 0.49
C PHE A 22 17.64 -14.18 1.46
N ALA A 23 18.76 -14.24 2.17
CA ALA A 23 19.24 -13.16 3.04
C ALA A 23 19.59 -11.92 2.24
N GLY A 24 20.18 -12.06 1.05
CA GLY A 24 20.43 -10.97 0.11
C GLY A 24 19.13 -10.37 -0.44
N ALA A 25 18.13 -11.18 -0.77
CA ALA A 25 16.82 -10.72 -1.19
C ALA A 25 16.05 -10.03 -0.06
N LEU A 26 16.10 -10.56 1.16
CA LEU A 26 15.57 -9.92 2.36
C LEU A 26 16.30 -8.61 2.68
N ALA A 27 17.62 -8.57 2.50
CA ALA A 27 18.42 -7.35 2.63
C ALA A 27 18.02 -6.31 1.57
N LEU A 28 17.81 -6.73 0.32
CA LEU A 28 17.33 -5.89 -0.78
C LEU A 28 15.89 -5.39 -0.55
N ILE A 29 15.04 -6.18 0.11
CA ILE A 29 13.69 -5.75 0.54
C ILE A 29 13.78 -4.80 1.76
N SER A 30 14.75 -4.98 2.65
CA SER A 30 14.96 -4.08 3.79
C SER A 30 15.66 -2.76 3.43
N ILE A 31 16.39 -2.67 2.30
CA ILE A 31 16.85 -1.36 1.78
C ILE A 31 15.72 -0.63 1.02
N ALA A 32 14.64 -1.33 0.65
CA ALA A 32 13.43 -0.70 0.12
C ALA A 32 12.58 -0.06 1.26
N GLN A 33 13.25 0.47 2.28
CA GLN A 33 12.64 1.38 3.25
C GLN A 33 12.47 2.75 2.59
N PRO A 34 11.24 3.24 2.38
CA PRO A 34 11.02 4.66 2.14
C PRO A 34 11.08 5.37 3.50
N ALA A 35 12.24 5.36 4.17
CA ALA A 35 12.30 5.85 5.55
C ALA A 35 13.69 6.33 5.97
N LEU A 36 14.46 6.95 5.06
CA LEU A 36 15.64 7.72 5.45
C LEU A 36 15.87 8.90 4.51
N ALA A 37 14.88 9.79 4.44
CA ALA A 37 15.15 11.19 4.17
C ALA A 37 14.49 11.95 5.31
N ASP A 38 15.30 12.57 6.16
CA ASP A 38 14.89 13.67 7.04
C ASP A 38 14.37 14.80 6.14
N GLY A 39 13.15 14.62 5.66
CA GLY A 39 12.39 15.61 4.95
C GLY A 39 12.13 16.75 5.91
N THR A 40 12.61 17.93 5.54
CA THR A 40 12.34 19.24 6.16
C THR A 40 11.06 19.28 7.00
N ALA A 41 11.00 20.04 8.11
CA ALA A 41 9.80 20.17 8.96
C ALA A 41 8.47 20.44 8.21
N ILE A 42 8.55 20.87 6.95
CA ILE A 42 7.45 21.01 6.00
C ILE A 42 6.89 19.64 5.56
N GLU A 43 7.72 18.64 5.28
CA GLU A 43 7.30 17.28 4.92
C GLU A 43 6.62 16.56 6.09
N SER A 44 7.15 16.71 7.31
CA SER A 44 6.48 16.19 8.52
C SER A 44 5.14 16.91 8.78
N GLY A 45 5.08 18.22 8.51
CA GLY A 45 3.83 18.98 8.52
C GLY A 45 2.83 18.49 7.46
N LEU A 46 3.29 18.28 6.22
CA LEU A 46 2.44 17.87 5.11
C LEU A 46 1.92 16.42 5.26
N THR A 47 2.75 15.51 5.78
CA THR A 47 2.33 14.14 6.12
C THR A 47 1.31 14.11 7.27
N THR A 48 1.47 14.99 8.26
CA THR A 48 0.48 15.18 9.32
C THR A 48 -0.85 15.66 8.73
N ILE A 49 -0.83 16.70 7.90
CA ILE A 49 -2.03 17.23 7.23
C ILE A 49 -2.70 16.13 6.39
N LYS A 50 -1.93 15.39 5.58
CA LYS A 50 -2.43 14.27 4.78
C LYS A 50 -3.15 13.24 5.64
N THR A 51 -2.59 12.90 6.80
CA THR A 51 -3.18 11.94 7.73
C THR A 51 -4.54 12.43 8.23
N TRP A 52 -4.62 13.66 8.73
CA TRP A 52 -5.89 14.25 9.17
C TRP A 52 -6.93 14.30 8.06
N MET A 53 -6.53 14.72 6.86
CA MET A 53 -7.43 14.76 5.70
C MET A 53 -7.96 13.38 5.33
N THR A 54 -7.12 12.35 5.38
CA THR A 54 -7.53 10.96 5.04
C THR A 54 -8.52 10.40 6.07
N THR A 55 -8.32 10.69 7.36
CA THR A 55 -9.25 10.31 8.42
C THR A 55 -10.61 10.98 8.24
N ILE A 56 -10.62 12.30 8.00
CA ILE A 56 -11.86 13.06 7.77
C ILE A 56 -12.57 12.57 6.50
N ALA A 57 -11.82 12.37 5.41
CA ALA A 57 -12.35 11.87 4.15
C ALA A 57 -13.07 10.53 4.33
N SER A 58 -12.47 9.60 5.10
CA SER A 58 -13.08 8.30 5.41
C SER A 58 -14.44 8.45 6.10
N VAL A 59 -14.54 9.31 7.11
CA VAL A 59 -15.81 9.57 7.82
C VAL A 59 -16.85 10.15 6.87
N VAL A 60 -16.49 11.15 6.07
CA VAL A 60 -17.39 11.78 5.10
C VAL A 60 -17.86 10.78 4.04
N GLY A 61 -16.98 9.91 3.55
CA GLY A 61 -17.32 8.86 2.60
C GLY A 61 -18.35 7.89 3.14
N ILE A 62 -18.20 7.45 4.39
CA ILE A 62 -19.18 6.57 5.04
C ILE A 62 -20.56 7.25 5.10
N ILE A 63 -20.61 8.52 5.50
CA ILE A 63 -21.87 9.29 5.54
C ILE A 63 -22.49 9.40 4.15
N ALA A 64 -21.68 9.64 3.12
CA ALA A 64 -22.16 9.71 1.73
C ALA A 64 -22.75 8.38 1.26
N VAL A 65 -22.09 7.24 1.55
CA VAL A 65 -22.62 5.91 1.24
C VAL A 65 -23.94 5.65 1.98
N MET A 66 -24.01 6.00 3.27
CA MET A 66 -25.24 5.89 4.04
C MET A 66 -26.37 6.74 3.43
N ALA A 67 -26.08 7.98 3.02
CA ALA A 67 -27.04 8.86 2.38
C ALA A 67 -27.57 8.29 1.05
N VAL A 68 -26.72 7.64 0.24
CA VAL A 68 -27.16 6.92 -0.98
C VAL A 68 -28.12 5.79 -0.64
N GLY A 69 -27.84 5.03 0.42
CA GLY A 69 -28.72 3.99 0.93
C GLY A 69 -30.10 4.54 1.31
N TYR A 70 -30.13 5.61 2.10
CA TYR A 70 -31.38 6.30 2.47
C TYR A 70 -32.13 6.85 1.25
N ALA A 71 -31.43 7.46 0.31
CA ALA A 71 -32.03 8.01 -0.90
C ALA A 71 -32.67 6.92 -1.78
N LYS A 72 -32.16 5.68 -1.77
CA LYS A 72 -32.84 4.56 -2.45
C LYS A 72 -34.07 4.05 -1.71
N LEU A 73 -34.08 4.07 -0.38
CA LEU A 73 -35.27 3.71 0.40
C LEU A 73 -36.44 4.67 0.18
N THR A 74 -36.18 5.95 -0.11
CA THR A 74 -37.24 6.93 -0.40
C THR A 74 -37.96 6.74 -1.74
N GLY A 75 -37.61 5.71 -2.52
CA GLY A 75 -38.30 5.34 -3.78
C GLY A 75 -38.18 6.36 -4.92
N ARG A 76 -37.57 7.52 -4.66
CA ARG A 76 -37.53 8.68 -5.56
C ARG A 76 -36.23 8.82 -6.33
N MET A 77 -35.26 7.92 -6.13
CA MET A 77 -33.95 7.96 -6.80
C MET A 77 -33.76 6.78 -7.75
N ASP A 78 -33.55 7.11 -9.03
CA ASP A 78 -33.18 6.13 -10.06
C ASP A 78 -31.90 5.39 -9.68
N TRP A 79 -31.82 4.11 -10.08
CA TRP A 79 -30.64 3.30 -9.83
C TRP A 79 -29.39 3.89 -10.51
N GLY A 80 -29.57 4.58 -11.65
CA GLY A 80 -28.49 5.29 -12.33
C GLY A 80 -27.84 6.38 -11.47
N ARG A 81 -28.64 7.21 -10.77
CA ARG A 81 -28.09 8.27 -9.89
C ARG A 81 -27.31 7.68 -8.71
N ALA A 82 -27.78 6.57 -8.13
CA ALA A 82 -27.05 5.89 -7.05
C ALA A 82 -25.66 5.42 -7.51
N VAL A 83 -25.57 4.83 -8.71
CA VAL A 83 -24.29 4.38 -9.28
C VAL A 83 -23.33 5.53 -9.51
N THR A 84 -23.79 6.66 -10.05
CA THR A 84 -22.92 7.82 -10.27
C THR A 84 -22.29 8.35 -8.98
N VAL A 85 -23.03 8.35 -7.87
CA VAL A 85 -22.51 8.76 -6.56
C VAL A 85 -21.48 7.76 -6.04
N LEU A 86 -21.74 6.45 -6.16
CA LEU A 86 -20.79 5.41 -5.75
C LEU A 86 -19.48 5.46 -6.55
N ILE A 87 -19.56 5.72 -7.86
CA ILE A 87 -18.38 5.93 -8.71
C ILE A 87 -17.59 7.16 -8.23
N GLY A 88 -18.27 8.27 -7.96
CA GLY A 88 -17.63 9.48 -7.44
C GLY A 88 -16.88 9.25 -6.14
N ILE A 89 -17.49 8.51 -5.20
CA ILE A 89 -16.86 8.10 -3.95
C ILE A 89 -15.59 7.27 -4.24
N GLY A 90 -15.69 6.27 -5.13
CA GLY A 90 -14.54 5.45 -5.52
C GLY A 90 -13.38 6.25 -6.08
N ILE A 91 -13.66 7.28 -6.88
CA ILE A 91 -12.63 8.18 -7.44
C ILE A 91 -11.96 9.00 -6.34
N ILE A 92 -12.72 9.58 -5.41
CA ILE A 92 -12.18 10.40 -4.31
C ILE A 92 -11.19 9.59 -3.47
N PHE A 93 -11.54 8.35 -3.12
CA PHE A 93 -10.68 7.48 -2.31
C PHE A 93 -9.51 6.88 -3.09
N SER A 94 -9.63 6.71 -4.40
CA SER A 94 -8.55 6.22 -5.27
C SER A 94 -7.50 7.28 -5.61
N ALA A 95 -7.81 8.57 -5.41
CA ALA A 95 -6.98 9.70 -5.83
C ALA A 95 -5.51 9.60 -5.39
N ALA A 96 -5.24 9.15 -4.17
CA ALA A 96 -3.86 9.04 -3.66
C ALA A 96 -2.99 8.08 -4.50
N THR A 97 -3.56 6.96 -4.95
CA THR A 97 -2.85 5.97 -5.78
C THR A 97 -2.61 6.49 -7.19
N ILE A 98 -3.62 7.16 -7.77
CA ILE A 98 -3.53 7.74 -9.12
C ILE A 98 -2.47 8.85 -9.17
N VAL A 99 -2.49 9.74 -8.17
CA VAL A 99 -1.48 10.80 -8.04
C VAL A 99 -0.09 10.21 -7.80
N GLY A 100 0.01 9.10 -7.05
CA GLY A 100 1.26 8.36 -6.89
C GLY A 100 1.86 7.87 -8.21
N TRP A 101 1.04 7.31 -9.11
CA TRP A 101 1.50 6.91 -10.45
C TRP A 101 1.90 8.09 -11.33
N MET A 102 1.19 9.21 -11.21
CA MET A 102 1.47 10.44 -11.94
C MET A 102 2.75 11.14 -11.43
N GLY A 103 3.01 11.06 -10.14
CA GLY A 103 4.19 11.65 -9.49
C GLY A 103 5.46 10.81 -9.58
N GLY A 104 5.38 9.56 -10.08
CA GLY A 104 6.49 8.62 -10.00
C GLY A 104 6.38 7.40 -10.92
N SER A 105 6.31 7.64 -12.22
CA SER A 105 6.84 6.72 -13.26
C SER A 105 8.13 7.29 -13.88
N GLY A 106 8.93 7.98 -13.06
CA GLY A 106 10.32 8.29 -13.34
C GLY A 106 11.20 7.50 -12.37
N SER A 107 11.86 6.47 -12.92
CA SER A 107 13.07 5.77 -12.43
C SER A 107 13.56 6.08 -11.00
#